data_AF-A0AA35T194-F1
#
_entry.id   AF-A0AA35T194-F1
#
_cell.length_a   1.000
_cell.length_b   1.000
_cell.length_c   1.000
_cell.angle_alpha   90.00
_cell.angle_beta   90.00
_cell.angle_gamma   90.00
#
_symmetry.space_group_name_H-M   'P 1'
#
loop_
_entity.id
_entity.type
_entity.pdbx_description
1 polymer ?
#
loop_
_entity_poly.entity_id
_entity_poly.type
_entity_poly.pdbx_seq_one_letter_code
_entity_poly.pdbx_strand_id
1 'polypeptide(L)'
;MACDTFIKIAQKCRRHFVQVQQLEVMPFIEEILNHIRAIVCDLQPHQVHTFYEAVGYMIQAQMDSVVQERLIEKYMSLPNDIWDSVIQRATVDLTVLQDLDTIKQLGHILKTNVKACVAVGHPFVLQLGRIYLDMVNVYKVLSENISSAVSVSGELVTKQPLIAGMRTVKKETLKLITCWVSKSQDPVMVREHFLPPLLDAILGDYRRNVPEAREPEVLSTVSTIVDKLEVGR
;
A
#
# COMPACT_ATOMS: atom_id res chain seq x y z
N MET A 1 8.99 -10.65 -18.33
CA MET A 1 10.35 -10.46 -18.88
C MET A 1 10.84 -9.02 -18.80
N ALA A 2 10.22 -8.04 -19.47
CA ALA A 2 10.69 -6.64 -19.43
C ALA A 2 10.74 -6.05 -18.00
N CYS A 3 9.64 -6.14 -17.23
CA CYS A 3 9.60 -5.66 -15.84
C CYS A 3 10.58 -6.40 -14.92
N ASP A 4 10.80 -7.70 -15.14
CA ASP A 4 11.73 -8.53 -14.35
C ASP A 4 13.19 -8.13 -14.59
N THR A 5 13.54 -7.78 -15.82
CA THR A 5 14.85 -7.23 -16.16
C THR A 5 14.99 -5.82 -15.58
N PHE A 6 13.96 -4.99 -15.72
CA PHE A 6 13.96 -3.62 -15.20
C PHE A 6 14.20 -3.56 -13.69
N ILE A 7 13.50 -4.38 -12.89
CA ILE A 7 13.72 -4.42 -11.43
C ILE A 7 15.12 -4.90 -11.05
N LYS A 8 15.70 -5.87 -11.78
CA LYS A 8 17.07 -6.33 -11.54
C LYS A 8 18.08 -5.21 -11.81
N ILE A 9 17.91 -4.48 -12.90
CA ILE A 9 18.77 -3.32 -13.24
C ILE A 9 18.60 -2.24 -12.18
N ALA A 10 17.37 -1.90 -11.79
CA ALA A 10 17.09 -0.89 -10.77
C ALA A 10 17.76 -1.26 -9.44
N GLN A 11 17.65 -2.51 -8.98
CA GLN A 11 18.28 -2.96 -7.73
C GLN A 11 19.81 -2.86 -7.75
N LYS A 12 20.46 -3.20 -8.88
CA LYS A 12 21.92 -3.20 -8.99
C LYS A 12 22.50 -1.83 -9.31
N CYS A 13 21.77 -0.99 -10.05
CA CYS A 13 22.26 0.25 -10.61
C CYS A 13 21.56 1.51 -10.07
N ARG A 14 20.68 1.40 -9.06
CA ARG A 14 19.84 2.48 -8.48
C ARG A 14 20.49 3.86 -8.38
N ARG A 15 21.77 3.95 -7.99
CA ARG A 15 22.49 5.23 -7.83
C ARG A 15 22.63 6.01 -9.14
N HIS A 16 22.74 5.34 -10.28
CA HIS A 16 22.87 6.00 -11.58
C HIS A 16 21.58 6.72 -12.00
N PHE A 17 20.42 6.28 -11.49
CA PHE A 17 19.12 6.89 -11.82
C PHE A 17 18.88 8.21 -11.10
N VAL A 18 19.48 8.42 -9.94
CA VAL A 18 19.31 9.62 -9.11
C VAL A 18 20.43 10.64 -9.29
N GLN A 19 21.48 10.30 -10.04
CA GLN A 19 22.56 11.20 -10.40
C GLN A 19 22.36 11.75 -11.81
N VAL A 20 22.73 13.01 -12.02
CA VAL A 20 22.83 13.60 -13.35
C VAL A 20 24.00 12.93 -14.07
N GLN A 21 23.72 12.29 -15.20
CA GLN A 21 24.75 11.65 -16.02
C GLN A 21 25.44 12.68 -16.93
N GLN A 22 26.61 12.32 -17.48
CA GLN A 22 27.32 13.19 -18.41
C GLN A 22 26.44 13.48 -19.63
N LEU A 23 26.38 14.75 -20.05
CA LEU A 23 25.54 15.26 -21.15
C LEU A 23 24.03 15.31 -20.85
N GLU A 24 23.59 14.92 -19.65
CA GLU A 24 22.19 15.06 -19.24
C GLU A 24 21.98 16.31 -18.38
N VAL A 25 20.77 16.87 -18.46
CA VAL A 25 20.38 18.07 -17.68
C VAL A 25 19.65 17.73 -16.38
N MET A 26 19.19 16.49 -16.22
CA MET A 26 18.49 16.01 -15.03
C MET A 26 18.75 14.52 -14.78
N PRO A 27 18.52 14.02 -13.55
CA PRO A 27 18.59 12.58 -13.27
C PRO A 27 17.51 11.80 -14.02
N PHE A 28 17.84 10.62 -14.52
CA PHE A 28 16.91 9.81 -15.33
C PHE A 28 15.61 9.42 -14.58
N ILE A 29 15.65 9.33 -13.24
CA ILE A 29 14.44 9.10 -12.45
C ILE A 29 13.35 10.17 -12.69
N GLU A 30 13.73 11.42 -12.91
CA GLU A 30 12.77 12.50 -13.18
C GLU A 30 12.05 12.28 -14.51
N GLU A 31 12.75 11.79 -15.53
CA GLU A 31 12.19 11.43 -16.82
C GLU A 31 11.20 10.26 -16.70
N ILE A 32 11.60 9.21 -15.95
CA ILE A 32 10.73 8.05 -15.69
C ILE A 32 9.44 8.52 -15.01
N LEU A 33 9.54 9.37 -13.99
CA LEU A 33 8.38 9.86 -13.25
C LEU A 33 7.50 10.79 -14.10
N ASN A 34 8.08 11.60 -15.00
CA ASN A 34 7.33 12.44 -15.94
C ASN A 34 6.50 11.61 -16.93
N HIS A 35 7.02 10.46 -17.35
CA HIS A 35 6.38 9.61 -18.36
C HIS A 35 5.69 8.37 -17.76
N ILE A 36 5.56 8.30 -16.44
CA ILE A 36 5.10 7.09 -15.74
C ILE A 36 3.76 6.58 -16.28
N ARG A 37 2.82 7.48 -16.58
CA ARG A 37 1.50 7.14 -17.14
C ARG A 37 1.61 6.45 -18.50
N ALA A 38 2.48 6.95 -19.37
CA ALA A 38 2.70 6.37 -20.70
C ALA A 38 3.47 5.04 -20.62
N ILE A 39 4.37 4.89 -19.63
CA ILE A 39 5.13 3.64 -19.45
C ILE A 39 4.23 2.51 -18.96
N VAL A 40 3.28 2.81 -18.06
CA VAL A 40 2.47 1.76 -17.39
C VAL A 40 1.12 1.50 -18.04
N CYS A 41 0.68 2.29 -19.03
CA CYS A 41 -0.68 2.18 -19.58
C CYS A 41 -1.01 0.83 -20.21
N ASP A 42 -0.03 0.18 -20.82
CA ASP A 42 -0.20 -1.12 -21.50
C ASP A 42 0.23 -2.31 -20.62
N LEU A 43 0.61 -2.05 -19.37
CA LEU A 43 1.07 -3.07 -18.44
C LEU A 43 -0.10 -3.75 -17.72
N GLN A 44 0.01 -5.05 -17.54
CA GLN A 44 -0.90 -5.79 -16.67
C GLN A 44 -0.66 -5.42 -15.20
N PRO A 45 -1.66 -5.56 -14.29
CA PRO A 45 -1.53 -5.06 -12.93
C PRO A 45 -0.31 -5.60 -12.16
N HIS A 46 0.03 -6.88 -12.33
CA HIS A 46 1.22 -7.45 -11.68
C HIS A 46 2.53 -6.84 -12.20
N GLN A 47 2.58 -6.46 -13.48
CA GLN A 47 3.72 -5.78 -14.11
C GLN A 47 3.84 -4.34 -13.61
N VAL A 48 2.70 -3.64 -13.43
CA VAL A 48 2.66 -2.33 -12.78
C VAL A 48 3.25 -2.41 -11.38
N HIS A 49 2.83 -3.38 -10.55
CA HIS A 49 3.36 -3.52 -9.20
C HIS A 49 4.89 -3.72 -9.20
N THR A 50 5.42 -4.57 -10.09
CA THR A 50 6.87 -4.79 -10.24
C THR A 50 7.60 -3.54 -10.73
N PHE A 51 7.00 -2.79 -11.65
CA PHE A 51 7.55 -1.52 -12.12
C PHE A 51 7.67 -0.50 -10.98
N TYR A 52 6.60 -0.35 -10.17
CA TYR A 52 6.63 0.53 -9.01
C TYR A 52 7.69 0.10 -8.00
N GLU A 53 7.84 -1.20 -7.73
CA GLU A 53 8.91 -1.72 -6.87
C GLU A 53 10.31 -1.32 -7.40
N ALA A 54 10.54 -1.45 -8.71
CA ALA A 54 11.80 -1.07 -9.34
C ALA A 54 12.12 0.42 -9.16
N VAL A 55 11.16 1.30 -9.46
CA VAL A 55 11.33 2.75 -9.28
C VAL A 55 11.55 3.10 -7.80
N GLY A 56 10.88 2.40 -6.88
CA GLY A 56 11.09 2.58 -5.44
C GLY A 56 12.54 2.35 -5.00
N TYR A 57 13.26 1.38 -5.61
CA TYR A 57 14.69 1.18 -5.32
C TYR A 57 15.57 2.33 -5.82
N MET A 58 15.16 3.02 -6.89
CA MET A 58 15.86 4.20 -7.37
C MET A 58 15.67 5.36 -6.38
N ILE A 59 14.44 5.62 -5.96
CA ILE A 59 14.10 6.65 -4.95
C ILE A 59 14.86 6.39 -3.64
N GLN A 60 14.94 5.12 -3.21
CA GLN A 60 15.69 4.71 -2.01
C GLN A 60 17.19 5.06 -2.08
N ALA A 61 17.76 5.25 -3.28
CA ALA A 61 19.15 5.66 -3.46
C ALA A 61 19.37 7.17 -3.40
N GLN A 62 18.31 7.98 -3.38
CA GLN A 62 18.42 9.42 -3.17
C GLN A 62 18.81 9.70 -1.71
N MET A 63 19.87 10.48 -1.51
CA MET A 63 20.43 10.78 -0.20
C MET A 63 19.91 12.10 0.37
N ASP A 64 19.50 13.03 -0.49
CA ASP A 64 18.85 14.27 -0.07
C ASP A 64 17.38 13.97 0.28
N SER A 65 17.03 14.14 1.56
CA SER A 65 15.69 13.82 2.07
C SER A 65 14.59 14.66 1.42
N VAL A 66 14.86 15.95 1.17
CA VAL A 66 13.88 16.86 0.56
C VAL A 66 13.62 16.46 -0.89
N VAL A 67 14.66 16.10 -1.63
CA VAL A 67 14.51 15.59 -2.99
C VAL A 67 13.82 14.22 -2.99
N GLN A 68 14.14 13.36 -2.03
CA GLN A 68 13.51 12.04 -1.91
C GLN A 68 12.01 12.15 -1.64
N GLU A 69 11.58 13.04 -0.75
CA GLU A 69 10.17 13.30 -0.46
C GLU A 69 9.43 13.79 -1.70
N ARG A 70 9.97 14.78 -2.42
CA ARG A 70 9.41 15.27 -3.70
C ARG A 70 9.28 14.16 -4.75
N LEU A 71 10.28 13.27 -4.83
CA LEU A 71 10.24 12.12 -5.73
C LEU A 71 9.13 11.13 -5.33
N ILE A 72 8.92 10.87 -4.03
CA ILE A 72 7.86 10.00 -3.52
C ILE A 72 6.47 10.57 -3.87
N GLU A 73 6.26 11.87 -3.69
CA GLU A 73 4.98 12.52 -4.04
C GLU A 73 4.64 12.34 -5.52
N LYS A 74 5.59 12.64 -6.40
CA LYS A 74 5.41 12.51 -7.85
C LYS A 74 5.24 11.05 -8.27
N TYR A 75 6.01 10.15 -7.65
CA TYR A 75 5.98 8.71 -7.87
C TYR A 75 4.62 8.09 -7.55
N MET A 76 3.96 8.54 -6.48
CA MET A 76 2.68 8.01 -6.04
C MET A 76 1.46 8.77 -6.58
N SER A 77 1.67 9.78 -7.42
CA SER A 77 0.60 10.63 -7.99
C SER A 77 -0.55 9.84 -8.63
N LEU A 78 -0.25 8.94 -9.58
CA LEU A 78 -1.29 8.20 -10.30
C LEU A 78 -2.13 7.26 -9.39
N PRO A 79 -1.54 6.42 -8.51
CA PRO A 79 -2.32 5.65 -7.54
C PRO A 79 -3.13 6.55 -6.59
N ASN A 80 -2.58 7.69 -6.21
CA ASN A 80 -3.24 8.66 -5.31
C ASN A 80 -4.45 9.32 -5.98
N ASP A 81 -4.36 9.71 -7.25
CA ASP A 81 -5.49 10.29 -7.99
C ASP A 81 -6.70 9.34 -8.01
N ILE A 82 -6.44 8.05 -8.24
CA ILE A 82 -7.49 7.03 -8.28
C ILE A 82 -8.01 6.76 -6.86
N TRP A 83 -7.12 6.67 -5.87
CA TRP A 83 -7.49 6.51 -4.46
C TRP A 83 -8.43 7.63 -4.01
N ASP A 84 -8.05 8.88 -4.22
CA ASP A 84 -8.82 10.05 -3.80
C ASP A 84 -10.20 10.07 -4.47
N SER A 85 -10.27 9.72 -5.76
CA SER A 85 -11.55 9.60 -6.48
C SER A 85 -12.47 8.53 -5.89
N VAL A 86 -11.92 7.39 -5.43
CA VAL A 86 -12.71 6.35 -4.75
C VAL A 86 -13.15 6.84 -3.37
N ILE A 87 -12.27 7.44 -2.58
CA ILE A 87 -12.58 7.93 -1.22
C ILE A 87 -13.62 9.05 -1.26
N GLN A 88 -13.51 10.00 -2.18
CA GLN A 88 -14.50 11.07 -2.35
C GLN A 88 -15.88 10.52 -2.66
N ARG A 89 -15.98 9.53 -3.56
CA ARG A 89 -17.25 8.86 -3.86
C ARG A 89 -17.79 8.09 -2.65
N ALA A 90 -16.93 7.35 -1.95
CA ALA A 90 -17.30 6.58 -0.76
C ALA A 90 -17.76 7.46 0.42
N THR A 91 -17.28 8.70 0.51
CA THR A 91 -17.72 9.68 1.53
C THR A 91 -19.19 10.09 1.32
N VAL A 92 -19.65 10.12 0.07
CA VAL A 92 -21.05 10.45 -0.26
C VAL A 92 -21.92 9.19 -0.21
N ASP A 93 -21.42 8.07 -0.73
CA ASP A 93 -22.16 6.82 -0.84
C ASP A 93 -21.27 5.60 -0.59
N LEU A 94 -21.50 4.92 0.54
CA LEU A 94 -20.75 3.72 0.92
C LEU A 94 -21.04 2.51 0.02
N THR A 95 -22.11 2.52 -0.79
CA THR A 95 -22.40 1.42 -1.73
C THR A 95 -21.34 1.29 -2.82
N VAL A 96 -20.54 2.34 -3.05
CA VAL A 96 -19.35 2.30 -3.90
C VAL A 96 -18.36 1.22 -3.46
N LEU A 97 -18.28 0.93 -2.14
CA LEU A 97 -17.45 -0.14 -1.59
C LEU A 97 -18.09 -1.54 -1.70
N GLN A 98 -19.25 -1.65 -2.35
CA GLN A 98 -19.89 -2.92 -2.71
C GLN A 98 -19.78 -3.21 -4.22
N ASP A 99 -19.18 -2.31 -4.99
CA ASP A 99 -18.87 -2.51 -6.40
C ASP A 99 -17.58 -3.33 -6.58
N LEU A 100 -17.66 -4.40 -7.38
CA LEU A 100 -16.56 -5.34 -7.56
C LEU A 100 -15.34 -4.69 -8.22
N ASP A 101 -15.55 -3.80 -9.18
CA ASP A 101 -14.44 -3.19 -9.91
C ASP A 101 -13.73 -2.12 -9.07
N THR A 102 -14.47 -1.36 -8.27
CA THR A 102 -13.92 -0.48 -7.23
C THR A 102 -13.08 -1.25 -6.22
N ILE A 103 -13.56 -2.41 -5.75
CA ILE A 103 -12.80 -3.27 -4.83
C ILE A 103 -11.52 -3.81 -5.47
N LYS A 104 -11.55 -4.22 -6.74
CA LYS A 104 -10.34 -4.61 -7.47
C LYS A 104 -9.35 -3.45 -7.59
N GLN A 105 -9.83 -2.26 -7.94
CA GLN A 105 -8.99 -1.05 -8.05
C GLN A 105 -8.29 -0.74 -6.72
N LEU A 106 -9.03 -0.72 -5.59
CA LEU A 106 -8.45 -0.55 -4.26
C LEU A 106 -7.39 -1.62 -3.96
N GLY A 107 -7.68 -2.88 -4.28
CA GLY A 107 -6.72 -3.98 -4.12
C GLY A 107 -5.43 -3.77 -4.92
N HIS A 108 -5.51 -3.24 -6.15
CA HIS A 108 -4.35 -2.93 -6.98
C HIS A 108 -3.56 -1.72 -6.47
N ILE A 109 -4.24 -0.68 -5.98
CA ILE A 109 -3.60 0.49 -5.35
C ILE A 109 -2.81 0.06 -4.12
N LEU A 110 -3.42 -0.75 -3.24
CA LEU A 110 -2.74 -1.22 -2.03
C LEU A 110 -1.55 -2.13 -2.35
N LYS A 111 -1.67 -3.04 -3.32
CA LYS A 111 -0.54 -3.86 -3.78
C LYS A 111 0.61 -3.01 -4.34
N THR A 112 0.29 -1.96 -5.08
CA THR A 112 1.28 -0.98 -5.56
C THR A 112 1.98 -0.30 -4.38
N ASN A 113 1.23 0.16 -3.38
CA ASN A 113 1.81 0.75 -2.16
C ASN A 113 2.66 -0.25 -1.38
N VAL A 114 2.26 -1.52 -1.26
CA VAL A 114 3.05 -2.57 -0.60
C VAL A 114 4.39 -2.73 -1.31
N LYS A 115 4.39 -2.83 -2.64
CA LYS A 115 5.61 -2.97 -3.45
C LYS A 115 6.50 -1.73 -3.37
N ALA A 116 5.92 -0.55 -3.43
CA ALA A 116 6.61 0.71 -3.22
C ALA A 116 7.29 0.76 -1.84
N CYS A 117 6.56 0.44 -0.78
CA CYS A 117 7.04 0.42 0.60
C CYS A 117 8.19 -0.59 0.81
N VAL A 118 8.11 -1.77 0.17
CA VAL A 118 9.18 -2.77 0.21
C VAL A 118 10.50 -2.18 -0.28
N ALA A 119 10.46 -1.43 -1.37
CA ALA A 119 11.63 -0.88 -2.03
C ALA A 119 12.15 0.42 -1.37
N VAL A 120 11.25 1.37 -1.06
CA VAL A 120 11.60 2.68 -0.50
C VAL A 120 12.01 2.60 0.97
N GLY A 121 11.28 1.85 1.79
CA GLY A 121 11.53 1.69 3.23
C GLY A 121 11.02 2.84 4.09
N HIS A 122 11.77 3.23 5.13
CA HIS A 122 11.32 4.19 6.14
C HIS A 122 10.76 5.51 5.56
N PRO A 123 11.39 6.15 4.55
CA PRO A 123 10.89 7.39 3.94
C PRO A 123 9.49 7.27 3.31
N PHE A 124 9.01 6.05 3.05
CA PHE A 124 7.65 5.81 2.57
C PHE A 124 6.56 6.25 3.57
N VAL A 125 6.94 6.63 4.79
CA VAL A 125 6.04 7.21 5.79
C VAL A 125 5.27 8.41 5.27
N LEU A 126 5.86 9.23 4.38
CA LEU A 126 5.20 10.37 3.76
C LEU A 126 3.93 9.93 3.01
N GLN A 127 4.08 8.94 2.13
CA GLN A 127 2.97 8.37 1.39
C GLN A 127 2.01 7.59 2.29
N LEU A 128 2.53 6.81 3.23
CA LEU A 128 1.69 6.04 4.14
C LEU A 128 0.79 6.97 4.97
N GLY A 129 1.36 8.02 5.56
CA GLY A 129 0.64 9.02 6.35
C GLY A 129 -0.49 9.69 5.57
N ARG A 130 -0.26 10.01 4.28
CA ARG A 130 -1.27 10.59 3.39
C ARG A 130 -2.55 9.76 3.29
N ILE A 131 -2.41 8.44 3.13
CA ILE A 131 -3.58 7.55 2.88
C ILE A 131 -4.05 6.82 4.14
N TYR A 132 -3.36 7.00 5.28
CA TYR A 132 -3.44 6.08 6.40
C TYR A 132 -4.84 5.98 7.02
N LEU A 133 -5.44 7.11 7.39
CA LEU A 133 -6.73 7.14 8.08
C LEU A 133 -7.86 6.65 7.16
N ASP A 134 -7.85 7.09 5.89
CA ASP A 134 -8.81 6.61 4.89
C ASP A 134 -8.68 5.10 4.69
N MET A 135 -7.44 4.59 4.61
CA MET A 135 -7.19 3.16 4.44
C MET A 135 -7.71 2.34 5.62
N VAL A 136 -7.52 2.84 6.85
CA VAL A 136 -8.05 2.21 8.07
C VAL A 136 -9.58 2.26 8.10
N ASN A 137 -10.19 3.36 7.65
CA ASN A 137 -11.66 3.47 7.55
C ASN A 137 -12.25 2.53 6.51
N VAL A 138 -11.63 2.42 5.32
CA VAL A 138 -12.01 1.44 4.30
C VAL A 138 -11.91 0.03 4.87
N TYR A 139 -10.84 -0.31 5.61
CA TYR A 139 -10.71 -1.60 6.27
C TYR A 139 -11.90 -1.93 7.19
N LYS A 140 -12.33 -0.96 8.02
CA LYS A 140 -13.47 -1.12 8.94
C LYS A 140 -14.76 -1.39 8.17
N VAL A 141 -15.10 -0.53 7.20
CA VAL A 141 -16.33 -0.66 6.39
C VAL A 141 -16.37 -1.99 5.65
N LEU A 142 -15.26 -2.39 5.02
CA LEU A 142 -15.21 -3.67 4.31
C LEU A 142 -15.36 -4.86 5.25
N SER A 143 -14.87 -4.75 6.49
CA SER A 143 -15.08 -5.80 7.47
C SER A 143 -16.52 -5.98 7.91
N GLU A 144 -17.21 -4.86 8.12
CA GLU A 144 -18.63 -4.85 8.46
C GLU A 144 -19.47 -5.42 7.30
N ASN A 145 -19.12 -5.07 6.06
CA ASN A 145 -19.76 -5.63 4.86
C ASN A 145 -19.56 -7.15 4.77
N ILE A 146 -18.33 -7.65 4.98
CA ILE A 146 -18.05 -9.09 4.97
C ILE A 146 -18.86 -9.79 6.08
N SER A 147 -18.81 -9.26 7.29
CA SER A 147 -19.49 -9.86 8.45
C SER A 147 -21.00 -9.90 8.27
N SER A 148 -21.58 -8.82 7.75
CA SER A 148 -23.01 -8.74 7.42
C SER A 148 -23.38 -9.76 6.35
N ALA A 149 -22.59 -9.86 5.28
CA ALA A 149 -22.83 -10.85 4.22
C ALA A 149 -22.79 -12.29 4.76
N VAL A 150 -21.80 -12.64 5.58
CA VAL A 150 -21.70 -13.98 6.18
C VAL A 150 -22.86 -14.26 7.14
N SER A 151 -23.29 -13.27 7.93
CA SER A 151 -24.42 -13.43 8.84
C SER A 151 -25.75 -13.73 8.13
N VAL A 152 -25.96 -13.16 6.94
CA VAL A 152 -27.20 -13.31 6.16
C VAL A 152 -27.18 -14.56 5.28
N SER A 153 -26.07 -14.82 4.60
CA SER A 153 -25.98 -15.85 3.54
C SER A 153 -25.18 -17.09 3.93
N GLY A 154 -24.67 -17.12 5.17
CA GLY A 154 -23.79 -18.16 5.66
C GLY A 154 -22.39 -18.12 5.03
N GLU A 155 -21.57 -19.11 5.39
CA GLU A 155 -20.14 -19.16 5.07
C GLU A 155 -19.85 -19.18 3.56
N LEU A 156 -20.73 -19.77 2.75
CA LEU A 156 -20.51 -19.93 1.30
C LEU A 156 -20.36 -18.60 0.57
N VAL A 157 -20.88 -17.50 1.12
CA VAL A 157 -20.74 -16.15 0.55
C VAL A 157 -19.28 -15.69 0.49
N THR A 158 -18.41 -16.22 1.34
CA THR A 158 -16.97 -15.88 1.37
C THR A 158 -16.23 -16.24 0.08
N LYS A 159 -16.80 -17.14 -0.73
CA LYS A 159 -16.27 -17.54 -2.05
C LYS A 159 -16.72 -16.62 -3.18
N GLN A 160 -17.67 -15.71 -2.94
CA GLN A 160 -18.12 -14.78 -3.96
C GLN A 160 -17.00 -13.80 -4.33
N PRO A 161 -16.84 -13.43 -5.63
CA PRO A 161 -15.76 -12.56 -6.08
C PRO A 161 -15.66 -11.23 -5.32
N LEU A 162 -16.80 -10.63 -4.98
CA LEU A 162 -16.85 -9.38 -4.23
C LEU A 162 -16.26 -9.53 -2.83
N ILE A 163 -16.74 -10.52 -2.06
CA ILE A 163 -16.27 -10.77 -0.69
C ILE A 163 -14.79 -11.18 -0.68
N ALA A 164 -14.37 -12.02 -1.64
CA ALA A 164 -12.95 -12.36 -1.81
C ALA A 164 -12.09 -11.12 -2.15
N GLY A 165 -12.62 -10.20 -2.95
CA GLY A 165 -12.01 -8.90 -3.23
C GLY A 165 -11.88 -8.04 -1.97
N MET A 166 -12.94 -7.91 -1.17
CA MET A 166 -12.93 -7.15 0.08
C MET A 166 -11.89 -7.70 1.07
N ARG A 167 -11.80 -9.04 1.20
CA ARG A 167 -10.75 -9.70 1.98
C ARG A 167 -9.36 -9.40 1.46
N THR A 168 -9.19 -9.35 0.14
CA THR A 168 -7.90 -8.97 -0.47
C THR A 168 -7.52 -7.54 -0.08
N VAL A 169 -8.45 -6.58 -0.11
CA VAL A 169 -8.19 -5.20 0.33
C VAL A 169 -7.77 -5.18 1.80
N LYS A 170 -8.53 -5.83 2.70
CA LYS A 170 -8.18 -5.94 4.12
C LYS A 170 -6.78 -6.51 4.33
N LYS A 171 -6.43 -7.59 3.63
CA LYS A 171 -5.13 -8.25 3.72
C LYS A 171 -3.99 -7.34 3.24
N GLU A 172 -4.16 -6.65 2.13
CA GLU A 172 -3.11 -5.77 1.59
C GLU A 172 -2.94 -4.49 2.43
N THR A 173 -4.01 -3.98 3.07
CA THR A 173 -3.90 -2.94 4.11
C THR A 173 -2.99 -3.41 5.25
N LEU A 174 -3.25 -4.60 5.81
CA LEU A 174 -2.45 -5.15 6.90
C LEU A 174 -0.99 -5.35 6.48
N LYS A 175 -0.74 -5.92 5.30
CA LYS A 175 0.61 -6.09 4.75
C LYS A 175 1.35 -4.77 4.56
N LEU A 176 0.68 -3.72 4.09
CA LEU A 176 1.32 -2.41 3.90
C LEU A 176 1.80 -1.86 5.23
N ILE A 177 0.94 -1.89 6.25
CA ILE A 177 1.25 -1.42 7.59
C ILE A 177 2.39 -2.24 8.19
N THR A 178 2.28 -3.58 8.15
CA THR A 178 3.33 -4.50 8.61
C THR A 178 4.67 -4.22 7.92
N CYS A 179 4.66 -4.06 6.59
CA CYS A 179 5.84 -3.79 5.78
C CYS A 179 6.53 -2.50 6.25
N TRP A 180 5.77 -1.41 6.38
CA TRP A 180 6.35 -0.15 6.80
C TRP A 180 6.85 -0.19 8.24
N VAL A 181 6.07 -0.72 9.18
CA VAL A 181 6.49 -0.84 10.59
C VAL A 181 7.80 -1.61 10.71
N SER A 182 7.95 -2.74 10.00
CA SER A 182 9.19 -3.52 10.02
C SER A 182 10.42 -2.71 9.59
N LYS A 183 10.23 -1.76 8.67
CA LYS A 183 11.27 -0.88 8.10
C LYS A 183 11.39 0.47 8.82
N SER A 184 10.47 0.80 9.71
CA SER A 184 10.48 2.06 10.45
C SER A 184 11.75 2.19 11.32
N GLN A 185 12.24 3.41 11.41
CA GLN A 185 13.36 3.82 12.27
C GLN A 185 12.88 4.71 13.43
N ASP A 186 11.58 4.99 13.52
CA ASP A 186 10.98 5.83 14.55
C ASP A 186 9.87 5.05 15.31
N PRO A 187 10.22 4.40 16.43
CA PRO A 187 9.26 3.63 17.22
C PRO A 187 8.25 4.51 17.97
N VAL A 188 8.59 5.77 18.27
CA VAL A 188 7.70 6.71 18.95
C VAL A 188 6.57 7.11 18.01
N MET A 189 6.92 7.50 16.78
CA MET A 189 5.93 7.81 15.75
C MET A 189 4.97 6.64 15.49
N VAL A 190 5.49 5.41 15.40
CA VAL A 190 4.66 4.21 15.24
C VAL A 190 3.67 4.10 16.40
N ARG A 191 4.14 4.20 17.65
CA ARG A 191 3.32 4.05 18.85
C ARG A 191 2.24 5.12 18.98
N GLU A 192 2.58 6.36 18.70
CA GLU A 192 1.68 7.50 18.96
C GLU A 192 0.70 7.74 17.82
N HIS A 193 1.12 7.56 16.57
CA HIS A 193 0.33 7.98 15.40
C HIS A 193 -0.28 6.81 14.63
N PHE A 194 0.37 5.65 14.60
CA PHE A 194 -0.09 4.51 13.79
C PHE A 194 -0.82 3.45 14.62
N LEU A 195 -0.34 3.08 15.81
CA LEU A 195 -0.97 1.99 16.57
C LEU A 195 -2.40 2.26 17.04
N PRO A 196 -2.75 3.42 17.62
CA PRO A 196 -4.09 3.61 18.17
C PRO A 196 -5.22 3.39 17.15
N PRO A 197 -5.21 4.03 15.95
CA PRO A 197 -6.27 3.80 14.96
C PRO A 197 -6.23 2.38 14.38
N LEU A 198 -5.04 1.77 14.26
CA LEU A 198 -4.91 0.39 13.78
C LEU A 198 -5.57 -0.61 14.73
N LEU A 199 -5.21 -0.56 16.02
CA LEU A 199 -5.69 -1.52 17.01
C LEU A 199 -7.20 -1.40 17.22
N ASP A 200 -7.73 -0.18 17.20
CA ASP A 200 -9.17 0.07 17.21
C ASP A 200 -9.87 -0.58 16.00
N ALA A 201 -9.26 -0.48 14.81
CA ALA A 201 -9.82 -1.07 13.59
C ALA A 201 -9.76 -2.60 13.54
N ILE A 202 -8.67 -3.22 14.01
CA ILE A 202 -8.42 -4.65 13.74
C ILE A 202 -8.78 -5.56 14.92
N LEU A 203 -8.61 -5.13 16.17
CA LEU A 203 -8.79 -6.03 17.32
C LEU A 203 -10.26 -6.26 17.64
N GLY A 204 -11.05 -5.18 17.68
CA GLY A 204 -12.49 -5.26 17.92
C GLY A 204 -13.19 -6.06 16.83
N ASP A 205 -12.78 -5.83 15.58
CA ASP A 205 -13.22 -6.55 14.39
C ASP A 205 -12.89 -8.05 14.46
N TYR A 206 -11.61 -8.38 14.64
CA TYR A 206 -11.15 -9.77 14.70
C TYR A 206 -11.86 -10.59 15.80
N ARG A 207 -12.14 -9.97 16.96
CA ARG A 207 -12.87 -10.60 18.06
C ARG A 207 -14.32 -10.90 17.71
N ARG A 208 -15.02 -9.98 17.02
CA ARG A 208 -16.45 -10.10 16.70
C ARG A 208 -16.72 -10.99 15.48
N ASN A 209 -15.75 -11.13 14.58
CA ASN A 209 -15.93 -11.93 13.37
C ASN A 209 -16.08 -13.42 13.68
N VAL A 210 -16.96 -14.06 12.89
CA VAL A 210 -17.07 -15.53 12.84
C VAL A 210 -15.73 -16.14 12.42
N PRO A 211 -15.39 -17.36 12.87
CA PRO A 211 -14.07 -17.95 12.66
C PRO A 211 -13.56 -17.88 11.21
N GLU A 212 -14.45 -18.10 10.24
CA GLU A 212 -14.14 -18.16 8.81
C GLU A 212 -13.93 -16.77 8.17
N ALA A 213 -14.46 -15.72 8.81
CA ALA A 213 -14.29 -14.33 8.41
C ALA A 213 -13.09 -13.65 9.09
N ARG A 214 -12.42 -14.33 10.04
CA ARG A 214 -11.20 -13.80 10.67
C ARG A 214 -10.05 -13.76 9.69
N GLU A 215 -9.38 -12.62 9.61
CA GLU A 215 -8.21 -12.44 8.75
C GLU A 215 -6.93 -12.82 9.51
N PRO A 216 -6.27 -13.96 9.19
CA PRO A 216 -5.09 -14.42 9.92
C PRO A 216 -3.92 -13.43 9.88
N GLU A 217 -3.84 -12.59 8.84
CA GLU A 217 -2.82 -11.54 8.71
C GLU A 217 -2.83 -10.56 9.90
N VAL A 218 -3.97 -10.39 10.61
CA VAL A 218 -4.05 -9.57 11.82
C VAL A 218 -3.05 -10.03 12.88
N LEU A 219 -2.90 -11.34 13.08
CA LEU A 219 -1.98 -11.89 14.06
C LEU A 219 -0.52 -11.64 13.66
N SER A 220 -0.20 -11.84 12.38
CA SER A 220 1.13 -11.55 11.82
C SER A 220 1.50 -10.08 11.95
N THR A 221 0.54 -9.18 11.69
CA THR A 221 0.72 -7.73 11.86
C THR A 221 1.01 -7.38 13.31
N VAL A 222 0.21 -7.87 14.26
CA VAL A 222 0.41 -7.59 15.70
C VAL A 222 1.76 -8.16 16.18
N SER A 223 2.13 -9.37 15.76
CA SER A 223 3.44 -9.96 16.10
C SER A 223 4.59 -9.08 15.63
N THR A 224 4.57 -8.67 14.35
CA THR A 224 5.63 -7.83 13.77
C THR A 224 5.74 -6.48 14.49
N ILE A 225 4.60 -5.90 14.87
CA ILE A 225 4.55 -4.65 15.63
C ILE A 225 5.20 -4.83 17.01
N VAL A 226 4.83 -5.89 17.74
CA VAL A 226 5.40 -6.17 19.06
C VAL A 226 6.90 -6.37 18.96
N ASP A 227 7.35 -7.26 18.06
CA ASP A 227 8.78 -7.54 17.85
C ASP A 227 9.57 -6.26 17.54
N LYS A 228 9.03 -5.40 16.68
CA LYS A 228 9.70 -4.15 16.29
C LYS A 228 9.77 -3.13 17.42
N LEU A 229 8.74 -3.05 18.26
CA LEU A 229 8.66 -2.06 19.34
C LEU A 229 9.33 -2.53 20.63
N GLU A 230 9.52 -3.84 20.82
CA GLU A 230 10.32 -4.39 21.91
C GLU A 230 11.81 -4.14 21.73
N VAL A 231 12.32 -4.24 20.49
CA VAL A 231 13.73 -3.96 20.17
C VAL A 231 14.10 -2.48 20.35
N GLY A 232 13.11 -1.59 20.41
CA GLY A 232 13.29 -0.16 20.67
C GLY A 232 13.22 0.24 22.15
N ARG A 233 13.32 -0.70 23.10
CA ARG A 233 13.44 -0.44 24.54
C ARG A 233 14.88 -0.32 24.99
#